data_AF-X1GRP6-F1
#
_entry.id   AF-X1GRP6-F1
#
_cell.length_a   1.000
_cell.length_b   1.000
_cell.length_c   1.000
_cell.angle_alpha   90.00
_cell.angle_beta   90.00
_cell.angle_gamma   90.00
#
_symmetry.space_group_name_H-M   'P 1'
#
loop_
_entity.id
_entity.type
_entity.pdbx_description
1 polymer ?
#
loop_
_entity_poly.entity_id
_entity_poly.type
_entity_poly.pdbx_seq_one_letter_code
_entity_poly.pdbx_strand_id
1 'polypeptide(L)'
;GKRKLEALEDFAAKAGKPLSYWIAVGDSITDFKMLQAVDKVGGLAIAFNANEYALPYCTISLASTSLDDLWIALTAWQEGGRQAVELTVKEKERIDEQGDREHFHWLAETEDISSPLEIHRRIRRLVREEAAKLG
;
A
#
# COMPACT_ATOMS: atom_id res chain seq x y z
N GLY A 1 -6.14 -4.32 -13.78
CA GLY A 1 -4.83 -4.97 -13.60
C GLY A 1 -3.88 -4.72 -14.77
N LYS A 2 -4.04 -5.45 -15.88
CA LYS A 2 -2.99 -5.61 -16.92
C LYS A 2 -2.45 -4.28 -17.47
N ARG A 3 -3.34 -3.37 -17.87
CA ARG A 3 -2.93 -2.07 -18.44
C ARG A 3 -2.12 -1.19 -17.49
N LYS A 4 -2.37 -1.26 -16.17
CA LYS A 4 -1.58 -0.50 -15.18
C LYS A 4 -0.18 -1.09 -15.01
N LEU A 5 -0.06 -2.42 -15.07
CA LEU A 5 1.23 -3.09 -15.08
C LEU A 5 2.04 -2.74 -16.35
N GLU A 6 1.43 -2.84 -17.53
CA GLU A 6 2.09 -2.47 -18.80
C GLU A 6 2.57 -1.01 -18.78
N ALA A 7 1.75 -0.09 -18.28
CA ALA A 7 2.14 1.32 -18.15
C ALA A 7 3.31 1.52 -17.17
N LEU A 8 3.35 0.77 -16.06
CA LEU A 8 4.46 0.80 -15.12
C LEU A 8 5.74 0.22 -15.75
N GLU A 9 5.65 -0.88 -16.48
CA GLU A 9 6.78 -1.50 -17.20
C GLU A 9 7.36 -0.54 -18.24
N ASP A 10 6.51 0.11 -19.04
CA ASP A 10 6.92 1.12 -20.01
C ASP A 10 7.61 2.32 -19.35
N PHE A 11 7.09 2.78 -18.21
CA PHE A 11 7.68 3.86 -17.44
C PHE A 11 9.04 3.48 -16.85
N ALA A 12 9.14 2.31 -16.22
CA ALA A 12 10.36 1.77 -15.65
C ALA A 12 11.46 1.59 -16.72
N ALA A 13 11.10 1.09 -17.90
CA ALA A 13 12.00 0.94 -19.04
C ALA A 13 12.54 2.29 -19.52
N LYS A 14 11.67 3.31 -19.66
CA LYS A 14 12.08 4.67 -20.05
C LYS A 14 13.00 5.34 -19.02
N ALA A 15 12.75 5.08 -17.74
CA ALA A 15 13.56 5.59 -16.64
C ALA A 15 14.87 4.79 -16.42
N GLY A 16 15.05 3.66 -17.10
CA GLY A 16 16.26 2.83 -17.00
C GLY A 16 16.45 2.19 -15.61
N LYS A 17 15.36 1.95 -14.87
CA LYS A 17 15.39 1.34 -13.53
C LYS A 17 14.47 0.12 -13.47
N PRO A 18 14.90 -1.01 -12.88
CA PRO A 18 14.07 -2.20 -12.76
C PRO A 18 12.88 -1.96 -11.81
N LEU A 19 11.84 -2.79 -11.91
CA LEU A 19 10.64 -2.71 -11.08
C LEU A 19 10.93 -2.70 -9.56
N SER A 20 12.05 -3.28 -9.13
CA SER A 20 12.49 -3.28 -7.72
C SER A 20 12.84 -1.91 -7.15
N TYR A 21 13.06 -0.89 -8.01
CA TYR A 21 13.31 0.49 -7.59
C TYR A 21 12.03 1.31 -7.38
N TRP A 22 10.86 0.75 -7.72
CA TRP A 22 9.63 1.51 -7.76
C TRP A 22 8.72 1.22 -6.57
N ILE A 23 7.96 2.25 -6.23
CA ILE A 23 6.86 2.19 -5.29
C ILE A 23 5.58 2.25 -6.11
N ALA A 24 4.66 1.32 -5.86
CA ALA A 24 3.34 1.29 -6.49
C ALA A 24 2.27 1.38 -5.42
N VAL A 25 1.31 2.29 -5.60
CA VAL A 25 0.19 2.49 -4.67
C VAL A 25 -1.12 2.15 -5.38
N GLY A 26 -2.00 1.40 -4.71
CA GLY A 26 -3.31 1.04 -5.24
C GLY A 26 -4.30 0.66 -4.15
N ASP A 27 -5.57 0.55 -4.53
CA ASP A 27 -6.67 0.33 -3.59
C ASP A 27 -7.65 -0.75 -4.04
N SER A 28 -7.57 -1.21 -5.30
CA SER A 28 -8.67 -1.93 -5.93
C SER A 28 -8.22 -3.07 -6.85
N ILE A 29 -9.21 -3.81 -7.35
CA ILE A 29 -9.04 -4.85 -8.37
C ILE A 29 -8.33 -4.35 -9.65
N THR A 30 -8.35 -3.04 -9.93
CA THR A 30 -7.64 -2.53 -11.11
C THR A 30 -6.12 -2.49 -10.91
N ASP A 31 -5.65 -2.58 -9.66
CA ASP A 31 -4.25 -2.37 -9.27
C ASP A 31 -3.49 -3.66 -8.97
N PHE A 32 -4.20 -4.73 -8.60
CA PHE A 32 -3.56 -5.93 -8.01
C PHE A 32 -2.41 -6.52 -8.84
N LYS A 33 -2.49 -6.53 -10.18
CA LYS A 33 -1.41 -7.05 -11.03
C LYS A 33 -0.14 -6.20 -10.97
N MET A 34 -0.30 -4.88 -10.90
CA MET A 34 0.80 -3.93 -10.76
C MET A 34 1.44 -4.09 -9.38
N LEU A 35 0.62 -4.13 -8.32
CA LEU A 35 1.07 -4.33 -6.94
C LEU A 35 1.82 -5.64 -6.77
N GLN A 36 1.24 -6.75 -7.25
CA GLN A 36 1.85 -8.08 -7.19
C GLN A 36 3.20 -8.13 -7.93
N ALA A 37 3.30 -7.48 -9.09
CA ALA A 37 4.53 -7.47 -9.86
C ALA A 37 5.65 -6.72 -9.14
N VAL A 38 5.34 -5.57 -8.53
CA VAL A 38 6.29 -4.77 -7.74
C VAL A 38 6.76 -5.52 -6.51
N ASP A 39 5.85 -6.12 -5.74
CA ASP A 39 6.21 -6.84 -4.53
C ASP A 39 7.12 -8.05 -4.82
N LYS A 40 6.79 -8.84 -5.85
CA LYS A 40 7.55 -10.04 -6.25
C LYS A 40 9.00 -9.79 -6.59
N VAL A 41 9.34 -8.59 -7.06
CA VAL A 41 10.71 -8.25 -7.48
C VAL A 41 11.46 -7.46 -6.42
N GLY A 42 10.90 -7.27 -5.23
CA GLY A 42 11.56 -6.54 -4.14
C GLY A 42 11.29 -5.03 -4.13
N GLY A 43 10.41 -4.52 -4.99
CA GLY A 43 9.91 -3.15 -4.90
C GLY A 43 8.96 -2.98 -3.72
N LEU A 44 8.31 -1.81 -3.61
CA LEU A 44 7.35 -1.52 -2.55
C LEU A 44 5.92 -1.40 -3.10
N ALA A 45 5.10 -2.41 -2.83
CA ALA A 45 3.68 -2.36 -3.16
C ALA A 45 2.87 -1.93 -1.93
N ILE A 46 2.11 -0.83 -2.05
CA ILE A 46 1.34 -0.23 -0.96
C ILE A 46 -0.16 -0.33 -1.27
N ALA A 47 -0.91 -0.98 -0.39
CA ALA A 47 -2.37 -0.93 -0.37
C ALA A 47 -2.85 0.28 0.44
N PHE A 48 -3.48 1.27 -0.19
CA PHE A 48 -4.04 2.44 0.51
C PHE A 48 -5.57 2.37 0.57
N ASN A 49 -6.17 2.28 1.77
CA ASN A 49 -7.62 2.10 1.96
C ASN A 49 -8.22 1.00 1.06
N ALA A 50 -7.43 -0.03 0.78
CA ALA A 50 -7.68 -1.04 -0.22
C ALA A 50 -8.85 -1.99 0.10
N ASN A 51 -9.37 -2.65 -0.95
CA ASN A 51 -10.31 -3.76 -0.80
C ASN A 51 -9.61 -5.14 -0.82
N GLU A 52 -10.40 -6.20 -0.63
CA GLU A 52 -9.93 -7.59 -0.58
C GLU A 52 -9.23 -8.07 -1.87
N TYR A 53 -9.41 -7.37 -3.00
CA TYR A 53 -8.80 -7.75 -4.27
C TYR A 53 -7.38 -7.22 -4.45
N ALA A 54 -7.00 -6.18 -3.70
CA ALA A 54 -5.68 -5.56 -3.79
C ALA A 54 -4.80 -5.93 -2.59
N LEU A 55 -5.39 -5.96 -1.39
CA LEU A 55 -4.68 -6.17 -0.12
C LEU A 55 -3.75 -7.39 -0.10
N PRO A 56 -4.14 -8.58 -0.61
CA PRO A 56 -3.28 -9.78 -0.57
C PRO A 56 -2.02 -9.71 -1.46
N TYR A 57 -1.88 -8.67 -2.27
CA TYR A 57 -0.83 -8.56 -3.29
C TYR A 57 0.15 -7.41 -3.02
N CYS A 58 0.13 -6.89 -1.79
CA CYS A 58 0.96 -5.75 -1.38
C CYS A 58 2.04 -6.17 -0.38
N THR A 59 3.10 -5.38 -0.34
CA THR A 59 4.17 -5.49 0.65
C THR A 59 3.71 -4.94 1.99
N ILE A 60 3.04 -3.78 1.97
CA ILE A 60 2.46 -3.12 3.14
C ILE A 60 1.04 -2.66 2.83
N SER A 61 0.27 -2.39 3.88
CA SER A 61 -0.97 -1.63 3.77
C SER A 61 -0.99 -0.44 4.71
N LEU A 62 -1.77 0.56 4.32
CA LEU A 62 -2.09 1.74 5.10
C LEU A 62 -3.59 2.00 4.96
N ALA A 63 -4.31 1.95 6.08
CA ALA A 63 -5.65 2.48 6.16
C ALA A 63 -5.62 3.82 6.91
N SER A 64 -6.01 4.89 6.23
CA SER A 64 -5.99 6.23 6.80
C SER A 64 -6.96 7.17 6.09
N THR A 65 -7.48 8.14 6.84
CA THR A 65 -8.22 9.30 6.33
C THR A 65 -7.32 10.32 5.62
N SER A 66 -5.99 10.19 5.71
CA SER A 66 -5.02 11.10 5.07
C SER A 66 -4.03 10.36 4.18
N LEU A 67 -3.82 10.87 2.97
CA LEU A 67 -2.74 10.41 2.08
C LEU A 67 -1.35 10.80 2.59
N ASP A 68 -1.25 11.85 3.41
CA ASP A 68 0.04 12.34 3.94
C ASP A 68 0.72 11.28 4.81
N ASP A 69 -0.04 10.35 5.39
CA ASP A 69 0.50 9.29 6.23
C ASP A 69 1.40 8.34 5.42
N LEU A 70 1.25 8.28 4.09
CA LEU A 70 2.19 7.58 3.21
C LEU A 70 3.64 8.09 3.37
N TRP A 71 3.82 9.35 3.76
CA TRP A 71 5.13 9.96 3.94
C TRP A 71 6.04 9.17 4.88
N ILE A 72 5.46 8.50 5.88
CA ILE A 72 6.18 7.65 6.82
C ILE A 72 6.87 6.49 6.07
N ALA A 73 6.14 5.76 5.24
CA ALA A 73 6.67 4.66 4.46
C ALA A 73 7.60 5.14 3.33
N LEU A 74 7.28 6.26 2.68
CA LEU A 74 8.10 6.82 1.60
C LEU A 74 9.46 7.31 2.11
N THR A 75 9.50 7.94 3.29
CA THR A 75 10.74 8.39 3.93
C THR A 75 11.62 7.18 4.30
N ALA A 76 11.04 6.16 4.95
CA ALA A 76 11.76 4.94 5.28
C ALA A 76 12.32 4.24 4.02
N TRP A 77 11.55 4.20 2.93
CA TRP A 77 12.02 3.66 1.65
C TRP A 77 13.21 4.45 1.10
N GLN A 78 13.16 5.78 1.14
CA GLN A 78 14.25 6.61 0.66
C GLN A 78 15.53 6.41 1.48
N GLU A 79 15.42 6.19 2.79
CA GLU A 79 16.55 6.07 3.70
C GLU A 79 17.22 4.68 3.67
N GLY A 80 16.43 3.61 3.51
CA GLY A 80 16.98 2.24 3.60
C GLY A 80 16.20 1.18 2.82
N GLY A 81 15.36 1.59 1.87
CA GLY A 81 14.59 0.68 1.02
C GLY A 81 13.63 -0.22 1.80
N ARG A 82 13.39 -1.42 1.27
CA ARG A 82 12.38 -2.37 1.80
C ARG A 82 12.60 -2.72 3.27
N GLN A 83 13.85 -2.89 3.69
CA GLN A 83 14.18 -3.26 5.07
C GLN A 83 13.87 -2.14 6.06
N ALA A 84 14.15 -0.88 5.71
CA ALA A 84 13.79 0.25 6.56
C ALA A 84 12.26 0.38 6.67
N VAL A 85 11.53 0.21 5.57
CA VAL A 85 10.06 0.20 5.59
C VAL A 85 9.51 -0.89 6.49
N GLU A 86 10.06 -2.11 6.42
CA GLU A 86 9.64 -3.23 7.27
C GLU A 86 9.78 -2.88 8.75
N LEU A 87 10.93 -2.35 9.16
CA LEU A 87 11.18 -1.95 10.54
C LEU A 87 10.21 -0.86 11.00
N THR A 88 10.00 0.17 10.18
CA THR A 88 9.09 1.28 10.48
C THR A 88 7.64 0.80 10.59
N VAL A 89 7.17 -0.02 9.66
CA VAL A 89 5.79 -0.54 9.64
C VAL A 89 5.53 -1.47 10.82
N LYS A 90 6.46 -2.40 11.11
CA LYS A 90 6.32 -3.30 12.26
C LYS A 90 6.36 -2.58 13.60
N GLU A 91 7.03 -1.44 13.68
CA GLU A 91 6.98 -0.60 14.88
C GLU A 91 5.63 0.12 15.00
N LYS A 92 5.10 0.63 13.89
CA LYS A 92 3.77 1.25 13.86
C LYS A 92 2.65 0.27 14.23
N GLU A 93 2.72 -0.98 13.77
CA GLU A 93 1.77 -2.05 14.15
C GLU A 93 1.66 -2.29 15.67
N ARG A 94 2.74 -2.03 16.42
CA ARG A 94 2.75 -2.24 17.89
C ARG A 94 2.13 -1.10 18.67
N ILE A 95 2.04 0.08 18.05
CA ILE A 95 1.42 1.24 18.66
C ILE A 95 -0.07 1.07 18.44
N ASP A 96 -0.83 0.89 19.52
CA ASP A 96 -2.28 0.74 19.43
C ASP A 96 -2.89 2.06 18.94
N GLU A 97 -3.21 2.12 17.66
CA GLU A 97 -3.65 3.34 17.00
C GLU A 97 -5.14 3.60 17.28
N GLN A 98 -5.37 4.47 18.25
CA GLN A 98 -6.69 5.03 18.51
C GLN A 98 -7.01 6.08 17.45
N GLY A 99 -7.76 5.70 16.40
CA GLY A 99 -8.26 6.64 15.41
C GLY A 99 -8.50 6.06 14.02
N ASP A 100 -8.57 6.95 13.02
CA ASP A 100 -8.79 6.62 11.60
C ASP A 100 -7.60 7.04 10.73
N ARG A 101 -6.38 7.02 11.28
CA ARG A 101 -5.13 7.39 10.61
C ARG A 101 -4.03 6.40 10.95
N GLU A 102 -3.03 6.38 10.08
CA GLU A 102 -1.76 5.64 10.25
C GLU A 102 -1.83 4.11 10.38
N HIS A 103 -2.97 3.44 10.14
CA HIS A 103 -3.09 1.98 10.35
C HIS A 103 -2.23 1.18 9.37
N PHE A 104 -0.97 1.00 9.74
CA PHE A 104 0.07 0.32 8.98
C PHE A 104 0.06 -1.16 9.26
N HIS A 105 0.20 -1.98 8.20
CA HIS A 105 0.41 -3.41 8.35
C HIS A 105 1.48 -3.93 7.39
N TRP A 106 2.34 -4.83 7.87
CA TRP A 106 3.31 -5.54 7.04
C TRP A 106 2.65 -6.81 6.48
N LEU A 107 2.47 -6.84 5.15
CA LEU A 107 1.71 -7.89 4.48
C LEU A 107 2.59 -8.88 3.71
N ALA A 108 3.84 -8.52 3.41
CA ALA A 108 4.75 -9.46 2.79
C ALA A 108 4.94 -10.69 3.69
N GLU A 109 4.64 -11.86 3.13
CA GLU A 109 4.72 -13.17 3.80
C GLU A 109 3.65 -13.43 4.88
N THR A 110 2.67 -12.52 5.03
CA THR A 110 1.55 -12.69 5.96
C THR A 110 0.40 -13.47 5.31
N GLU A 111 -0.03 -14.55 5.95
CA GLU A 111 -1.19 -15.35 5.48
C GLU A 111 -2.54 -14.82 5.99
N ASP A 112 -2.56 -14.21 7.19
CA ASP A 112 -3.77 -13.67 7.79
C ASP A 112 -3.90 -12.16 7.58
N ILE A 113 -4.82 -11.79 6.67
CA ILE A 113 -5.15 -10.39 6.37
C ILE A 113 -6.50 -9.96 6.94
N SER A 114 -7.13 -10.77 7.81
CA SER A 114 -8.50 -10.53 8.29
C SER A 114 -8.64 -9.21 9.05
N SER A 115 -7.77 -8.97 10.03
CA SER A 115 -7.73 -7.72 10.81
C SER A 115 -7.42 -6.49 9.93
N PRO A 116 -6.34 -6.48 9.12
CA PRO A 116 -6.10 -5.40 8.17
C PRO A 116 -7.31 -5.12 7.26
N LEU A 117 -7.94 -6.16 6.72
CA LEU A 117 -9.08 -6.01 5.80
C LEU A 117 -10.30 -5.37 6.48
N GLU A 118 -10.57 -5.68 7.75
CA GLU A 118 -11.66 -5.06 8.50
C GLU A 118 -11.44 -3.55 8.68
N ILE A 119 -10.22 -3.17 9.10
CA ILE A 119 -9.84 -1.76 9.29
C ILE A 119 -9.95 -1.00 7.96
N HIS A 120 -9.40 -1.58 6.89
CA HIS A 120 -9.48 -1.03 5.55
C HIS A 120 -10.92 -0.80 5.08
N ARG A 121 -11.84 -1.75 5.31
CA ARG A 121 -13.26 -1.61 4.97
C ARG A 121 -13.92 -0.48 5.76
N ARG A 122 -13.63 -0.37 7.06
CA ARG A 122 -14.15 0.69 7.93
C ARG A 122 -13.72 2.07 7.42
N ILE A 123 -12.42 2.29 7.24
CA ILE A 123 -11.87 3.59 6.83
C ILE A 123 -12.28 3.93 5.39
N ARG A 124 -12.26 2.96 4.47
CA ARG A 124 -12.74 3.15 3.09
C ARG A 124 -14.20 3.60 3.04
N ARG A 125 -15.06 3.08 3.92
CA ARG A 125 -16.46 3.52 4.02
C ARG A 125 -16.54 4.96 4.52
N LEU A 126 -15.85 5.28 5.61
CA LEU A 126 -15.79 6.63 6.19
C LEU A 126 -15.40 7.68 5.15
N VAL A 127 -14.26 7.51 4.46
CA VAL A 127 -13.76 8.50 3.50
C VAL A 127 -14.65 8.64 2.27
N ARG A 128 -15.36 7.57 1.87
CA ARG A 128 -16.29 7.60 0.74
C ARG A 128 -17.62 8.25 1.09
N GLU A 129 -18.10 8.06 2.31
CA GLU A 129 -19.28 8.77 2.82
C GLU A 129 -19.02 10.27 2.88
N GLU A 130 -17.82 10.70 3.32
CA GLU A 130 -17.42 12.10 3.25
C GLU A 130 -17.29 12.61 1.82
N ALA A 131 -16.65 11.83 0.92
CA ALA A 131 -16.53 12.21 -0.48
C ALA A 131 -17.89 12.36 -1.18
N ALA A 132 -18.87 11.51 -0.87
CA ALA A 132 -20.21 11.61 -1.41
C ALA A 132 -20.95 12.89 -0.99
N LYS A 133 -20.54 13.56 0.10
CA LYS A 133 -21.06 14.88 0.48
C LYS A 133 -20.51 16.01 -0.41
N LEU A 134 -19.42 15.76 -1.13
CA LEU A 134 -18.74 16.74 -1.97
C LEU A 134 -19.25 16.76 -3.44
N GLY A 135 -20.12 15.81 -3.82
CA GLY A 135 -20.76 15.73 -5.15
C GLY A 135 -20.63 14.37 -5.84
#